data_AF-A0A0A1VDG8-F1
#
_entry.id   AF-A0A0A1VDG8-F1
#
_cell.length_a   1.000
_cell.length_b   1.000
_cell.length_c   1.000
_cell.angle_alpha   90.00
_cell.angle_beta   90.00
_cell.angle_gamma   90.00
#
_symmetry.space_group_name_H-M   'P 1'
#
loop_
_entity.id
_entity.type
_entity.pdbx_description
1 polymer ?
#
loop_
_entity_poly.entity_id
_entity_poly.type
_entity_poly.pdbx_seq_one_letter_code
_entity_poly.pdbx_strand_id
1 'polypeptide(L)'
;MRLLRPSFLIAAAASALLGGCVVAPAYPVAGPGEAIYAPMAPPPLYTEVVPVAPSPVHVWINGYWGWGGSRYDWRPGHWAVPPRPGYTWQPRQWQHGPHGWQPRGGRWGPR
;
A
#
# COMPACT_ATOMS: atom_id res chain seq x y z
N MET A 1 -44.17 -16.48 -40.03
CA MET A 1 -42.93 -16.71 -39.24
C MET A 1 -41.84 -15.78 -39.74
N ARG A 2 -41.48 -14.72 -38.99
CA ARG A 2 -40.37 -13.82 -39.34
C ARG A 2 -39.06 -14.56 -39.07
N LEU A 3 -38.35 -14.94 -40.13
CA LEU A 3 -37.01 -15.52 -40.03
C LEU A 3 -36.05 -14.43 -39.52
N LEU A 4 -35.60 -14.57 -38.28
CA LEU A 4 -34.53 -13.76 -37.70
C LEU A 4 -33.28 -13.93 -38.58
N ARG A 5 -32.78 -12.80 -39.11
CA ARG A 5 -31.63 -12.75 -40.01
C ARG A 5 -30.38 -13.28 -39.30
N PRO A 6 -29.60 -14.19 -39.91
CA PRO A 6 -28.41 -14.81 -39.30
C PRO A 6 -27.32 -13.79 -38.91
N SER A 7 -27.40 -12.56 -39.43
CA SER A 7 -26.53 -11.43 -39.09
C SER A 7 -26.55 -11.04 -37.61
N PHE A 8 -27.64 -11.29 -36.87
CA PHE A 8 -27.72 -10.99 -35.43
C PHE A 8 -26.94 -11.97 -34.56
N LEU A 9 -26.74 -13.22 -35.03
CA LEU A 9 -26.01 -14.22 -34.26
C LEU A 9 -24.49 -14.03 -34.32
N ILE A 10 -23.98 -13.44 -35.41
CA ILE A 10 -22.54 -13.18 -35.59
C ILE A 10 -22.09 -12.01 -34.68
N ALA A 11 -22.93 -10.99 -34.52
CA ALA A 11 -22.61 -9.84 -33.66
C ALA A 11 -22.50 -10.21 -32.16
N ALA A 12 -23.23 -11.22 -31.71
CA ALA A 12 -23.20 -11.65 -30.31
C ALA A 12 -21.92 -12.43 -29.94
N ALA A 13 -21.30 -13.14 -30.90
CA ALA A 13 -20.10 -13.93 -30.65
C ALA A 13 -18.82 -13.07 -30.51
N ALA A 14 -18.76 -11.91 -31.15
CA ALA A 14 -17.59 -11.04 -31.12
C ALA A 14 -17.34 -10.37 -29.75
N SER A 15 -18.39 -10.13 -28.97
CA SER A 15 -18.28 -9.46 -27.66
C SER A 15 -17.66 -10.33 -26.57
N ALA A 16 -17.66 -11.66 -26.72
CA ALA A 16 -17.11 -12.58 -25.72
C ALA A 16 -15.59 -12.66 -25.72
N LEU A 17 -14.92 -12.20 -26.78
CA LEU A 17 -13.46 -12.23 -26.92
C LEU A 17 -12.75 -11.05 -26.22
N LEU A 18 -13.51 -10.07 -25.74
CA LEU A 18 -13.00 -8.94 -24.93
C LEU A 18 -12.94 -9.27 -23.43
N GLY A 19 -12.90 -10.56 -23.07
CA GLY A 19 -12.65 -11.00 -21.70
C GLY A 19 -11.28 -10.50 -21.24
N GLY A 20 -11.26 -9.42 -20.46
CA GLY A 20 -10.04 -8.79 -19.97
C GLY A 20 -9.17 -9.78 -19.18
N CYS A 21 -7.86 -9.75 -19.44
CA CYS A 21 -6.91 -10.49 -18.63
C CYS A 21 -6.96 -9.97 -17.17
N VAL A 22 -7.44 -10.80 -16.25
CA VAL A 22 -7.27 -10.53 -14.82
C VAL A 22 -5.84 -10.89 -14.44
N VAL A 23 -4.98 -9.89 -14.28
CA VAL A 23 -3.64 -10.08 -13.72
C VAL A 23 -3.78 -10.18 -12.21
N ALA A 24 -3.75 -11.41 -11.69
CA ALA A 24 -3.62 -11.63 -10.25
C ALA A 24 -2.15 -11.39 -9.83
N PRO A 25 -1.90 -10.79 -8.65
CA PRO A 25 -0.54 -10.70 -8.13
C PRO A 25 0.03 -12.10 -7.92
N ALA A 26 1.31 -12.31 -8.25
CA ALA A 26 2.02 -13.59 -8.08
C ALA A 26 2.28 -13.96 -6.60
N TYR A 27 1.77 -13.15 -5.67
CA TYR A 27 1.97 -13.26 -4.24
C TYR A 27 0.67 -12.84 -3.53
N PRO A 28 0.38 -13.41 -2.35
CA PRO A 28 -0.78 -13.01 -1.58
C PRO A 28 -0.65 -11.53 -1.17
N VAL A 29 -1.64 -10.73 -1.55
CA VAL A 29 -1.88 -9.43 -0.93
C VAL A 29 -2.68 -9.71 0.33
N ALA A 30 -2.09 -9.46 1.49
CA ALA A 30 -2.73 -9.73 2.76
C ALA A 30 -4.06 -8.97 2.87
N GLY A 31 -5.10 -9.67 3.32
CA GLY A 31 -6.40 -9.06 3.60
C GLY A 31 -6.36 -8.10 4.79
N PRO A 32 -7.43 -7.32 5.03
CA PRO A 32 -7.53 -6.49 6.23
C PRO A 32 -7.36 -7.34 7.50
N GLY A 33 -6.29 -7.11 8.26
CA GLY A 33 -5.97 -7.83 9.49
C GLY A 33 -5.01 -9.01 9.35
N GLU A 34 -4.59 -9.36 8.14
CA GLU A 34 -3.57 -10.39 7.90
C GLU A 34 -2.17 -9.78 8.04
N ALA A 35 -1.30 -10.44 8.80
CA ALA A 35 0.06 -9.97 9.04
C ALA A 35 0.90 -10.11 7.76
N ILE A 36 1.29 -8.98 7.18
CA ILE A 36 2.17 -8.94 6.02
C ILE A 36 3.60 -9.23 6.47
N TYR A 37 4.16 -10.37 6.03
CA TYR A 37 5.57 -10.69 6.23
C TYR A 37 6.35 -10.51 4.94
N ALA A 38 7.46 -9.78 5.02
CA ALA A 38 8.44 -9.73 3.95
C ALA A 38 9.51 -10.81 4.20
N PRO A 39 9.88 -11.61 3.19
CA PRO A 39 10.88 -12.68 3.34
C PRO A 39 12.32 -12.16 3.44
N MET A 40 12.54 -10.86 3.17
CA MET A 40 13.85 -10.21 3.16
C MET A 40 13.80 -8.93 3.98
N ALA A 41 14.97 -8.44 4.40
CA ALA A 41 15.07 -7.19 5.15
C ALA A 41 14.64 -5.99 4.29
N PRO A 42 14.01 -4.96 4.88
CA PRO A 42 13.79 -3.72 4.17
C PRO A 42 15.14 -3.09 3.81
N PRO A 43 15.22 -2.36 2.68
CA PRO A 43 16.36 -1.50 2.40
C PRO A 43 16.60 -0.52 3.55
N PRO A 44 17.81 0.07 3.63
CA PRO A 44 18.06 1.20 4.53
C PRO A 44 16.96 2.27 4.40
N LEU A 45 16.61 2.91 5.52
CA LEU A 45 15.64 4.01 5.50
C LEU A 45 16.12 5.09 4.53
N TYR A 46 15.23 5.47 3.61
CA TYR A 46 15.52 6.54 2.69
C TYR A 46 15.56 7.87 3.45
N THR A 47 16.63 8.64 3.27
CA THR A 47 16.74 9.99 3.85
C THR A 47 15.95 10.95 2.98
N GLU A 48 14.83 11.41 3.51
CA GLU A 48 14.00 12.40 2.82
C GLU A 48 14.44 13.83 3.12
N VAL A 49 14.40 14.68 2.09
CA VAL A 49 14.42 16.12 2.29
C VAL A 49 13.06 16.51 2.88
N VAL A 50 13.08 16.96 4.14
CA VAL A 50 11.87 17.42 4.84
C VAL A 50 11.55 18.84 4.37
N PRO A 51 10.39 19.10 3.73
CA PRO A 51 10.00 20.43 3.30
C PRO A 51 9.67 21.32 4.51
N VAL A 52 9.53 22.63 4.30
CA VAL A 52 9.18 23.55 5.39
C VAL A 52 7.87 23.13 6.07
N ALA A 53 7.81 23.24 7.40
CA ALA A 53 6.62 22.92 8.17
C ALA A 53 5.50 23.93 7.86
N PRO A 54 4.26 23.48 7.61
CA PRO A 54 3.13 24.39 7.36
C PRO A 54 2.81 25.31 8.55
N SER A 55 3.08 24.85 9.78
CA SER A 55 2.95 25.66 11.00
C SER A 55 3.75 25.03 12.16
N PRO A 56 3.96 25.74 13.29
CA PRO A 56 4.70 25.21 14.45
C PRO A 56 4.07 23.98 15.12
N VAL A 57 2.79 23.69 14.85
CA VAL A 57 2.10 22.51 15.43
C VAL A 57 2.26 21.25 14.59
N HIS A 58 2.77 21.35 13.37
CA HIS A 58 2.97 20.18 12.50
C HIS A 58 4.20 19.37 12.95
N VAL A 59 4.04 18.05 12.94
CA VAL A 59 5.11 17.09 13.19
C VAL A 59 5.34 16.29 11.91
N TRP A 60 6.61 16.07 11.57
CA TRP A 60 6.98 15.29 10.40
C TRP A 60 6.72 13.81 10.67
N ILE A 61 5.85 13.21 9.87
CA ILE A 61 5.60 11.78 9.81
C ILE A 61 6.57 11.21 8.79
N ASN A 62 7.61 10.54 9.25
CA ASN A 62 8.63 10.00 8.35
C ASN A 62 8.04 8.99 7.35
N GLY A 63 8.61 8.96 6.14
CA GLY A 63 8.32 7.92 5.18
C GLY A 63 8.73 6.53 5.66
N TYR A 64 8.22 5.50 5.00
CA TYR A 64 8.46 4.11 5.35
C TYR A 64 8.45 3.19 4.14
N TRP A 65 9.18 2.09 4.24
CA TRP A 65 9.08 0.97 3.30
C TRP A 65 7.80 0.19 3.54
N GLY A 66 6.88 0.17 2.57
CA GLY A 66 5.73 -0.73 2.55
C GLY A 66 6.08 -2.00 1.77
N TRP A 67 5.69 -3.18 2.25
CA TRP A 67 5.83 -4.41 1.46
C TRP A 67 4.63 -4.52 0.52
N GLY A 68 4.90 -4.36 -0.78
CA GLY A 68 3.89 -4.50 -1.84
C GLY A 68 3.64 -5.95 -2.24
N GLY A 69 4.25 -6.92 -1.54
CA GLY A 69 4.09 -8.36 -1.71
C GLY A 69 5.17 -9.05 -2.58
N SER A 70 5.77 -8.34 -3.53
CA SER A 70 6.99 -8.79 -4.25
C SER A 70 8.24 -7.99 -3.91
N ARG A 71 8.06 -6.72 -3.53
CA ARG A 71 9.13 -5.77 -3.27
C ARG A 71 8.71 -4.76 -2.22
N TYR A 72 9.70 -4.02 -1.73
CA TYR A 72 9.47 -2.83 -0.94
C TYR A 72 9.19 -1.63 -1.85
N ASP A 73 8.15 -0.87 -1.51
CA ASP A 73 7.82 0.40 -2.14
C ASP A 73 7.93 1.52 -1.10
N TRP A 74 8.65 2.59 -1.45
CA TRP A 74 8.80 3.74 -0.56
C TRP A 74 7.48 4.51 -0.48
N ARG A 75 7.01 4.76 0.74
CA ARG A 75 5.87 5.63 1.01
C ARG A 75 6.41 6.91 1.63
N PRO A 76 6.34 8.06 0.94
CA PRO A 76 6.97 9.26 1.41
C PRO A 76 6.32 9.82 2.68
N GLY A 77 7.14 10.55 3.45
CA GLY A 77 6.68 11.24 4.65
C GLY A 77 5.72 12.39 4.34
N HIS A 78 5.07 12.88 5.39
CA HIS A 78 4.16 14.03 5.30
C HIS A 78 4.10 14.79 6.63
N TRP A 79 3.65 16.04 6.55
CA TRP A 79 3.34 16.84 7.73
C TRP A 79 1.95 16.47 8.27
N ALA A 80 1.84 16.27 9.59
CA ALA A 80 0.56 16.03 10.25
C ALA A 80 0.45 16.80 11.57
N VAL A 81 -0.77 17.15 11.96
CA VAL A 81 -1.06 17.74 13.27
C VAL A 81 -1.25 16.61 14.30
N PRO A 82 -0.58 16.64 15.46
CA PRO A 82 -0.80 15.67 16.51
C PRO A 82 -2.27 15.67 16.98
N PRO A 83 -2.80 14.51 17.42
CA PRO A 83 -4.19 14.43 17.88
C PRO A 83 -4.44 15.25 19.15
N ARG A 84 -3.41 15.49 19.97
CA ARG A 84 -3.46 16.26 21.20
C ARG A 84 -2.12 16.95 21.46
N PRO A 85 -2.10 18.07 22.22
CA PRO A 85 -0.85 18.65 22.72
C PRO A 85 -0.01 17.62 23.47
N GLY A 86 1.31 17.70 23.30
CA GLY A 86 2.26 16.78 23.95
C GLY A 86 2.39 15.41 23.28
N TYR A 87 1.70 15.13 22.17
CA TYR A 87 1.92 13.91 21.41
C TYR A 87 3.05 14.06 20.40
N THR A 88 3.87 13.02 20.25
CA THR A 88 4.89 12.89 19.21
C THR A 88 4.62 11.66 18.34
N TRP A 89 5.12 11.71 17.12
CA TRP A 89 5.09 10.58 16.22
C TRP A 89 6.17 9.57 16.60
N GLN A 90 5.77 8.31 16.74
CA GLN A 90 6.67 7.18 16.86
C GLN A 90 6.75 6.50 15.49
N PRO A 91 7.91 6.53 14.82
CA PRO A 91 8.08 6.01 13.47
C PRO A 91 7.61 4.57 13.29
N ARG A 92 7.09 4.29 12.09
CA ARG A 92 6.91 2.91 11.63
C ARG A 92 8.28 2.26 11.48
N GLN A 93 8.39 1.01 11.94
CA GLN A 93 9.64 0.26 11.88
C GLN A 93 9.37 -1.17 11.44
N TRP A 94 10.36 -1.83 10.83
CA TRP A 94 10.31 -3.25 10.56
C TRP A 94 11.01 -3.99 11.69
N GLN A 95 10.43 -5.10 12.12
CA GLN A 95 11.06 -5.98 13.10
C GLN A 95 11.21 -7.37 12.49
N HIS A 96 12.35 -8.01 12.75
CA HIS A 96 12.58 -9.39 12.35
C HIS A 96 11.90 -10.34 13.34
N GLY A 97 11.15 -11.31 12.82
CA GLY A 97 10.48 -12.34 13.61
C GLY A 97 10.62 -13.73 12.97
N PRO A 98 9.99 -14.77 13.55
CA PRO A 98 10.13 -16.16 13.08
C PRO A 98 9.67 -16.41 11.65
N HIS A 99 8.73 -15.59 11.15
CA HIS A 99 8.13 -15.73 9.82
C HIS A 99 8.66 -14.69 8.82
N GLY A 100 9.74 -13.98 9.17
CA GLY A 100 10.34 -12.91 8.36
C GLY A 100 10.15 -11.54 8.98
N TRP A 101 10.21 -10.52 8.15
CA TRP A 101 10.11 -9.13 8.57
C TRP A 101 8.66 -8.69 8.65
N GLN A 102 8.25 -8.14 9.79
CA GLN A 102 6.89 -7.66 10.03
C GLN A 102 6.88 -6.13 10.26
N PRO A 103 5.89 -5.41 9.71
CA PRO A 103 5.78 -3.98 9.92
C PRO A 103 5.17 -3.71 11.29
N ARG A 104 5.89 -2.97 12.14
CA ARG A 104 5.32 -2.33 13.33
C ARG A 104 4.85 -0.94 12.95
N GLY A 105 3.53 -0.76 12.96
CA GLY A 105 2.89 0.51 12.66
C GLY A 105 3.47 1.67 13.46
N GLY A 106 3.54 2.83 12.80
CA GLY A 106 3.80 4.08 13.49
C GLY A 106 2.56 4.53 14.25
N ARG A 107 2.76 5.22 15.36
CA ARG A 107 1.66 5.68 16.22
C ARG A 107 1.99 7.01 16.86
N TRP A 108 0.94 7.75 17.17
CA TRP A 108 1.05 8.88 18.09
C TRP A 108 1.16 8.34 19.52
N GLY A 109 2.04 8.95 20.31
CA GLY A 109 2.16 8.68 21.73
C GLY A 109 2.53 9.94 22.49
N PRO A 110 2.36 9.97 23.83
CA PRO A 110 2.89 11.06 24.64
C PRO A 110 4.40 11.20 24.43
N ARG A 111 4.89 12.44 24.49
CA ARG A 111 6.31 12.78 24.48
C ARG A 111 7.05 12.18 25.67
#